data_AF-A0A3N1P4H1-F1
#
_entry.id   AF-A0A3N1P4H1-F1
#
_cell.length_a   1.000
_cell.length_b   1.000
_cell.length_c   1.000
_cell.angle_alpha   90.00
_cell.angle_beta   90.00
_cell.angle_gamma   90.00
#
_symmetry.space_group_name_H-M   'P 1'
#
loop_
_entity.id
_entity.type
_entity.pdbx_description
1 polymer ?
#
loop_
_entity_poly.entity_id
_entity_poly.type
_entity_poly.pdbx_seq_one_letter_code
_entity_poly.pdbx_strand_id
1 'polypeptide(L)'
;MGERDTARTRLRAALRADDPWSAPHALKTDRPDRLAEAAEELYRSDTDRAAFGRYLTRFLGTLGDPGDAVLLRLFAEPVFPADDRRDLLRTAVARGLRLPAELLRAYADHTPPSDGKEARTGHPPAPELVDAMGLSGDLSFAPRLGALLSDPAAPRGRAALALGRLGAREWTAPIAGRLSEAIGLDHTAFTVALELMGDPAAVPHLLRRLAESDEERVYDVHHALVRLTGRDPLLPERPSRTEHAAAVRAVWADGRTERAPVAVRNLVVGSGTRARFSVDGGAGRIRVAFDPPSPGSSWPRWDRSLTFDRKPLYRVGSSCGTCELGLTLLDWPDEEATRIAARMRGRLAALDRLDTALFLEWSPVLGELETGHYHALLLDLPLERVTEPARSWWYRRVATRAEEDGDDSAYDDRPEDHWPGIAHFQLTTPVPGGRVPRTYGAVLPSQPPEALDPTTVARHAAALAAGERPAAVVLGWIDDRYVEARHEERWLVGAVLDGHHRLTAYAAAGLPARVLFLARAEGGAEGLEEVAAAYGCRA
;
A
#
# COMPACT_ATOMS: atom_id res chain seq x y z
N MET A 1 25.44 28.42 -27.86
CA MET A 1 24.68 28.20 -26.61
C MET A 1 24.24 26.75 -26.64
N GLY A 2 24.87 25.88 -25.84
CA GLY A 2 24.66 24.43 -25.92
C GLY A 2 23.40 23.97 -25.19
N GLU A 3 22.88 22.79 -25.52
CA GLU A 3 21.65 22.22 -24.93
C GLU A 3 21.66 22.16 -23.38
N ARG A 4 22.83 22.03 -22.76
CA ARG A 4 23.01 22.07 -21.29
C ARG A 4 22.68 23.44 -20.68
N ASP A 5 23.04 24.52 -21.36
CA ASP A 5 22.73 25.89 -20.92
C ASP A 5 21.24 26.20 -21.04
N THR A 6 20.57 25.54 -22.00
CA THR A 6 19.12 25.59 -22.20
C THR A 6 18.36 24.92 -21.05
N ALA A 7 18.76 23.72 -20.62
CA ALA A 7 18.10 23.01 -19.51
C ALA A 7 18.17 23.79 -18.20
N ARG A 8 19.34 24.34 -17.86
CA ARG A 8 19.53 25.18 -16.68
C ARG A 8 18.68 26.45 -16.70
N THR A 9 18.64 27.13 -17.84
CA THR A 9 17.83 28.35 -18.01
C THR A 9 16.34 28.04 -17.84
N ARG A 10 15.86 26.94 -18.43
CA ARG A 10 14.47 26.50 -18.30
C ARG A 10 14.11 26.07 -16.89
N LEU A 11 14.99 25.33 -16.21
CA LEU A 11 14.78 24.96 -14.80
C LEU A 11 14.72 26.20 -13.90
N ARG A 12 15.65 27.15 -14.06
CA ARG A 12 15.62 28.41 -13.32
C ARG A 12 14.34 29.22 -13.61
N ALA A 13 13.88 29.23 -14.87
CA ALA A 13 12.63 29.89 -15.23
C ALA A 13 11.41 29.21 -14.57
N ALA A 14 11.35 27.88 -14.59
CA ALA A 14 10.29 27.11 -13.94
C ALA A 14 10.27 27.33 -12.42
N LEU A 15 11.43 27.37 -11.78
CA LEU A 15 11.55 27.65 -10.33
C LEU A 15 11.20 29.10 -9.96
N ARG A 16 11.18 30.03 -10.92
CA ARG A 16 10.78 31.44 -10.73
C ARG A 16 9.30 31.68 -11.03
N ALA A 17 8.56 30.68 -11.51
CA ALA A 17 7.13 30.80 -11.72
C ALA A 17 6.40 30.97 -10.37
N ASP A 18 5.14 31.43 -10.43
CA ASP A 18 4.33 31.71 -9.23
C ASP A 18 4.16 30.48 -8.33
N ASP A 19 4.21 29.28 -8.92
CA ASP A 19 4.34 28.02 -8.20
C ASP A 19 5.61 27.24 -8.60
N PRO A 20 6.71 27.37 -7.84
CA PRO A 20 7.93 26.59 -8.06
C PRO A 20 7.73 25.07 -7.94
N TRP A 21 6.63 24.60 -7.33
CA TRP A 21 6.32 23.17 -7.22
C TRP A 21 5.85 22.56 -8.53
N SER A 22 5.44 23.38 -9.51
CA SER A 22 5.06 22.93 -10.86
C SER A 22 6.27 22.59 -11.76
N ALA A 23 7.50 22.88 -11.32
CA ALA A 23 8.71 22.70 -12.12
C ALA A 23 8.92 21.26 -12.67
N PRO A 24 8.70 20.17 -11.91
CA PRO A 24 8.74 18.81 -12.45
C PRO A 24 7.79 18.62 -13.65
N HIS A 25 6.60 19.22 -13.59
CA HIS A 25 5.62 19.10 -14.67
C HIS A 25 6.04 19.91 -15.90
N ALA A 26 6.45 21.16 -15.70
CA ALA A 26 6.90 22.06 -16.77
C ALA A 26 8.09 21.50 -17.55
N LEU A 27 8.84 20.57 -16.94
CA LEU A 27 10.04 19.97 -17.49
C LEU A 27 9.88 18.46 -17.76
N LYS A 28 8.66 17.91 -17.72
CA LYS A 28 8.40 16.46 -17.85
C LYS A 28 8.90 15.85 -19.16
N THR A 29 9.01 16.65 -20.21
CA THR A 29 9.50 16.23 -21.53
C THR A 29 11.02 16.31 -21.67
N ASP A 30 11.69 16.95 -20.71
CA ASP A 30 13.13 17.08 -20.71
C ASP A 30 13.81 15.81 -20.17
N ARG A 31 15.03 15.59 -20.64
CA ARG A 31 15.83 14.44 -20.25
C ARG A 31 16.21 14.51 -18.76
N PRO A 32 15.86 13.51 -17.93
CA PRO A 32 16.14 13.53 -16.50
C PRO A 32 17.62 13.71 -16.15
N ASP A 33 18.53 13.13 -16.95
CA ASP A 33 19.98 13.29 -16.77
C ASP A 33 20.43 14.75 -16.90
N ARG A 34 19.86 15.49 -17.85
CA ARG A 34 20.18 16.91 -18.06
C ARG A 34 19.59 17.81 -16.99
N LEU A 35 18.37 17.51 -16.56
CA LEU A 35 17.72 18.23 -15.47
C LEU A 35 18.47 18.03 -14.15
N ALA A 36 18.99 16.83 -13.91
CA ALA A 36 19.80 16.53 -12.73
C ALA A 36 21.12 17.31 -12.74
N GLU A 37 21.85 17.33 -13.87
CA GLU A 37 23.06 18.16 -14.04
C GLU A 37 22.77 19.66 -13.83
N ALA A 38 21.67 20.17 -14.39
CA ALA A 38 21.26 21.56 -14.23
C ALA A 38 20.91 21.90 -12.78
N ALA A 39 20.16 21.03 -12.09
CA ALA A 39 19.80 21.20 -10.69
C ALA A 39 21.06 21.19 -9.80
N GLU A 40 22.02 20.32 -10.10
CA GLU A 40 23.31 20.26 -9.40
C GLU A 40 24.10 21.57 -9.54
N GLU A 41 24.18 22.13 -10.76
CA GLU A 41 24.84 23.42 -10.99
C GLU A 41 24.15 24.57 -10.24
N LEU A 42 22.82 24.62 -10.25
CA LEU A 42 22.05 25.61 -9.49
C LEU A 42 22.26 25.43 -7.99
N TYR A 43 22.35 24.20 -7.50
CA TYR A 43 22.60 23.94 -6.08
C TYR A 43 24.00 24.39 -5.63
N ARG A 44 25.01 24.30 -6.52
CA ARG A 44 26.37 24.80 -6.22
C ARG A 44 26.50 26.33 -6.29
N SER A 45 25.56 27.02 -6.92
CA SER A 45 25.50 28.48 -6.93
C SER A 45 24.91 28.98 -5.60
N ASP A 46 25.69 29.74 -4.82
CA ASP A 46 25.21 30.26 -3.53
C ASP A 46 23.92 31.10 -3.68
N THR A 47 23.82 31.88 -4.75
CA THR A 47 22.62 32.70 -5.03
C THR A 47 21.40 31.84 -5.34
N ASP A 48 21.55 30.83 -6.21
CA ASP A 48 20.42 29.97 -6.58
C ASP A 48 20.08 28.99 -5.46
N ARG A 49 21.05 28.51 -4.68
CA ARG A 49 20.81 27.67 -3.50
C ARG A 49 20.06 28.43 -2.42
N ALA A 50 20.45 29.67 -2.12
CA ALA A 50 19.73 30.51 -1.17
C ALA A 50 18.28 30.79 -1.64
N ALA A 51 18.05 30.93 -2.94
CA ALA A 51 16.73 31.18 -3.51
C ALA A 51 15.86 29.93 -3.64
N PHE A 52 16.45 28.78 -3.99
CA PHE A 52 15.72 27.60 -4.47
C PHE A 52 16.11 26.28 -3.80
N GLY A 53 17.02 26.26 -2.82
CA GLY A 53 17.65 25.04 -2.29
C GLY A 53 16.67 23.93 -1.94
N ARG A 54 15.62 24.23 -1.17
CA ARG A 54 14.57 23.26 -0.82
C ARG A 54 13.83 22.70 -2.03
N TYR A 55 13.54 23.54 -3.02
CA TYR A 55 12.87 23.14 -4.26
C TYR A 55 13.78 22.28 -5.13
N LEU A 56 15.06 22.64 -5.24
CA LEU A 56 16.06 21.87 -5.97
C LEU A 56 16.23 20.47 -5.37
N THR A 57 16.31 20.35 -4.05
CA THR A 57 16.39 19.04 -3.40
C THR A 57 15.15 18.19 -3.70
N ARG A 58 13.93 18.75 -3.58
CA ARG A 58 12.71 18.00 -3.91
C ARG A 58 12.65 17.61 -5.39
N PHE A 59 13.02 18.54 -6.28
CA PHE A 59 13.08 18.32 -7.72
C PHE A 59 14.04 17.19 -8.08
N LEU A 60 15.22 17.14 -7.46
CA LEU A 60 16.14 16.00 -7.62
C LEU A 60 15.48 14.67 -7.25
N GLY A 61 14.69 14.64 -6.17
CA GLY A 61 13.93 13.46 -5.76
C GLY A 61 12.89 12.97 -6.78
N THR A 62 12.44 13.82 -7.71
CA THR A 62 11.47 13.44 -8.75
C THR A 62 12.12 12.88 -10.01
N LEU A 63 13.45 13.02 -10.17
CA LEU A 63 14.16 12.66 -11.41
C LEU A 63 14.59 11.20 -11.48
N GLY A 64 14.33 10.39 -10.45
CA GLY A 64 14.78 8.99 -10.38
C GLY A 64 16.30 8.87 -10.25
N ASP A 65 16.89 7.83 -10.85
CA ASP A 65 18.31 7.49 -10.68
C ASP A 65 19.29 8.66 -10.97
N PRO A 66 19.10 9.50 -12.01
CA PRO A 66 19.96 10.66 -12.22
C PRO A 66 19.92 11.68 -11.07
N GLY A 67 18.74 11.93 -10.51
CA GLY A 67 18.56 12.80 -9.36
C GLY A 67 19.18 12.22 -8.08
N ASP A 68 19.00 10.92 -7.87
CA ASP A 68 19.58 10.19 -6.74
C ASP A 68 21.12 10.27 -6.78
N ALA A 69 21.73 10.10 -7.97
CA ALA A 69 23.17 10.23 -8.14
C ALA A 69 23.70 11.64 -7.78
N VAL A 70 22.93 12.68 -8.11
CA VAL A 70 23.27 14.07 -7.74
C VAL A 70 23.11 14.28 -6.23
N LEU A 71 22.03 13.81 -5.62
CA LEU A 71 21.80 13.91 -4.16
C LEU A 71 22.96 13.30 -3.38
N LEU A 72 23.45 12.12 -3.80
CA LEU A 72 24.60 11.46 -3.19
C LEU A 72 25.89 12.29 -3.29
N ARG A 73 26.17 12.91 -4.45
CA ARG A 73 27.34 13.77 -4.64
C ARG A 73 27.25 15.02 -3.78
N LEU A 74 26.13 15.73 -3.82
CA LEU A 74 25.92 16.95 -3.05
C LEU A 74 26.03 16.68 -1.54
N PHE A 75 25.44 15.59 -1.04
CA PHE A 75 25.50 15.26 0.37
C PHE A 75 26.94 14.90 0.85
N ALA A 76 27.77 14.36 -0.05
CA ALA A 76 29.16 14.03 0.22
C ALA A 76 30.08 15.25 0.37
N GLU A 77 29.65 16.43 -0.11
CA GLU A 77 30.44 17.65 -0.03
C GLU A 77 30.27 18.35 1.34
N PRO A 78 31.36 18.51 2.13
CA PRO A 78 31.27 19.11 3.46
C PRO A 78 31.11 20.63 3.43
N VAL A 79 31.23 21.26 2.25
CA VAL A 79 31.18 22.73 2.07
C VAL A 79 29.78 23.29 2.27
N PHE A 80 28.73 22.46 2.16
CA PHE A 80 27.36 22.93 2.28
C PHE A 80 26.96 23.21 3.74
N PRO A 81 26.17 24.27 3.99
CA PRO A 81 25.56 24.55 5.30
C PRO A 81 24.85 23.35 5.92
N ALA A 82 24.78 23.30 7.26
CA ALA A 82 24.18 22.19 7.99
C ALA A 82 22.70 21.95 7.60
N ASP A 83 21.93 23.02 7.41
CA ASP A 83 20.52 22.94 7.00
C ASP A 83 20.36 22.37 5.59
N ASP A 84 21.20 22.79 4.64
CA ASP A 84 21.23 22.25 3.28
C ASP A 84 21.56 20.75 3.29
N ARG A 85 22.56 20.34 4.07
CA ARG A 85 22.93 18.93 4.23
C ARG A 85 21.82 18.12 4.91
N ARG A 86 21.07 18.72 5.86
CA ARG A 86 19.90 18.08 6.48
C ARG A 86 18.78 17.87 5.47
N ASP A 87 18.51 18.84 4.60
CA ASP A 87 17.49 18.71 3.56
C ASP A 87 17.88 17.66 2.51
N LEU A 88 19.16 17.64 2.09
CA LEU A 88 19.70 16.58 1.23
C LEU A 88 19.55 15.20 1.87
N LEU A 89 19.89 15.06 3.15
CA LEU A 89 19.73 13.82 3.90
C LEU A 89 18.26 13.39 4.00
N ARG A 90 17.35 14.33 4.31
CA ARG A 90 15.91 14.06 4.40
C ARG A 90 15.37 13.51 3.08
N THR A 91 15.75 14.12 1.97
CA THR A 91 15.32 13.66 0.64
C THR A 91 15.96 12.33 0.27
N ALA A 92 17.25 12.13 0.54
CA ALA A 92 17.91 10.84 0.34
C ALA A 92 17.22 9.71 1.14
N VAL A 93 16.83 9.99 2.39
CA VAL A 93 16.05 9.06 3.22
C VAL A 93 14.68 8.81 2.62
N ALA A 94 13.92 9.84 2.25
CA ALA A 94 12.59 9.68 1.65
C ALA A 94 12.63 8.88 0.33
N ARG A 95 13.74 8.95 -0.40
CA ARG A 95 14.06 8.16 -1.60
C ARG A 95 14.57 6.75 -1.30
N GLY A 96 14.84 6.42 -0.03
CA GLY A 96 15.37 5.12 0.39
C GLY A 96 16.82 4.88 -0.03
N LEU A 97 17.60 5.94 -0.25
CA LEU A 97 18.98 5.83 -0.73
C LEU A 97 19.91 5.25 0.34
N ARG A 98 20.80 4.35 -0.08
CA ARG A 98 21.87 3.81 0.77
C ARG A 98 23.07 4.75 0.76
N LEU A 99 23.25 5.49 1.85
CA LEU A 99 24.37 6.40 2.02
C LEU A 99 25.61 5.65 2.53
N PRO A 100 26.83 5.99 2.06
CA PRO A 100 28.06 5.39 2.57
C PRO A 100 28.21 5.59 4.08
N ALA A 101 28.58 4.54 4.81
CA ALA A 101 28.69 4.58 6.27
C ALA A 101 29.67 5.65 6.77
N GLU A 102 30.83 5.81 6.11
CA GLU A 102 31.80 6.84 6.48
C GLU A 102 31.23 8.25 6.38
N LEU A 103 30.40 8.50 5.36
CA LEU A 103 29.76 9.80 5.19
C LEU A 103 28.74 10.08 6.28
N LEU A 104 28.00 9.05 6.70
CA LEU A 104 27.08 9.16 7.83
C LEU A 104 27.79 9.37 9.16
N ARG A 105 28.94 8.72 9.39
CA ARG A 105 29.79 8.95 10.58
C ARG A 105 30.31 10.39 10.60
N ALA A 106 30.90 10.84 9.50
CA ALA A 106 31.37 12.22 9.36
C ALA A 106 30.24 13.24 9.56
N TYR A 107 29.05 13.00 9.00
CA TYR A 107 27.88 13.85 9.23
C TYR A 107 27.48 13.85 10.72
N ALA A 108 27.42 12.68 11.35
CA ALA A 108 27.05 12.54 12.74
C ALA A 108 28.02 13.24 13.72
N ASP A 109 29.29 13.35 13.34
CA ASP A 109 30.33 14.00 14.16
C ASP A 109 30.37 15.53 13.95
N HIS A 110 29.84 16.03 12.83
CA HIS A 110 29.89 17.44 12.45
C HIS A 110 28.55 18.18 12.53
N THR A 111 27.45 17.50 12.82
CA THR A 111 26.11 18.13 12.84
C THR A 111 25.80 18.74 14.22
N PRO A 112 25.59 20.06 14.31
CA PRO A 112 25.12 20.70 15.54
C PRO A 112 23.66 20.28 15.84
N PRO A 113 23.23 20.31 17.12
CA PRO A 113 21.89 19.89 17.51
C PRO A 113 20.78 20.74 16.84
N SER A 114 19.60 20.11 16.63
CA SER A 114 18.49 20.62 15.81
C SER A 114 17.90 21.98 16.21
N ASP A 115 18.27 22.57 17.34
CA ASP A 115 17.58 23.73 17.93
C ASP A 115 18.40 25.03 17.99
N GLY A 116 19.57 25.11 17.33
CA GLY A 116 20.35 26.36 17.23
C GLY A 116 20.82 26.97 18.56
N LYS A 117 20.60 26.28 19.68
CA LYS A 117 21.13 26.60 21.01
C LYS A 117 22.39 25.79 21.25
N GLU A 118 23.38 26.44 21.86
CA GLU A 118 24.75 25.95 22.09
C GLU A 118 24.84 24.46 22.40
N ALA A 119 25.91 23.85 21.88
CA ALA A 119 26.28 22.45 22.01
C ALA A 119 26.35 22.01 23.48
N ARG A 120 25.21 21.62 24.05
CA ARG A 120 25.17 20.72 25.20
C ARG A 120 25.36 19.31 24.65
N THR A 121 26.45 18.68 25.05
CA THR A 121 26.65 17.23 24.95
C THR A 121 25.41 16.51 25.51
N GLY A 122 24.55 15.96 24.64
CA GLY A 122 23.31 15.29 25.06
C GLY A 122 22.06 15.55 24.21
N HIS A 123 22.14 16.27 23.09
CA HIS A 123 21.00 16.35 22.17
C HIS A 123 20.87 15.08 21.31
N PRO A 124 19.64 14.57 21.12
CA PRO A 124 19.41 13.39 20.30
C PRO A 124 19.77 13.67 18.83
N PRO A 125 20.21 12.65 18.08
CA PRO A 125 20.50 12.80 16.65
C PRO A 125 19.23 13.18 15.88
N ALA A 126 19.41 13.90 14.77
CA ALA A 126 18.32 14.22 13.86
C ALA A 126 17.60 12.92 13.42
N PRO A 127 16.25 12.87 13.40
CA PRO A 127 15.49 11.70 12.97
C PRO A 127 15.91 11.15 11.61
N GLU A 128 16.27 12.02 10.67
CA GLU A 128 16.72 11.65 9.32
C GLU A 128 18.07 10.91 9.34
N LEU A 129 18.97 11.27 10.27
CA LEU A 129 20.24 10.56 10.44
C LEU A 129 20.02 9.13 10.97
N VAL A 130 19.07 8.95 11.89
CA VAL A 130 18.70 7.64 12.43
C VAL A 130 18.16 6.73 11.31
N ASP A 131 17.25 7.25 10.49
CA ASP A 131 16.72 6.51 9.34
C ASP A 131 17.82 6.18 8.31
N ALA A 132 18.70 7.13 8.00
CA ALA A 132 19.81 6.92 7.08
C ALA A 132 20.80 5.86 7.55
N MET A 133 21.13 5.83 8.85
CA MET A 133 21.94 4.76 9.45
C MET A 133 21.25 3.40 9.26
N GLY A 134 19.92 3.34 9.46
CA GLY A 134 19.13 2.13 9.23
C GLY A 134 19.12 1.65 7.77
N LEU A 135 19.17 2.57 6.81
CA LEU A 135 19.20 2.28 5.37
C LEU A 135 20.59 1.90 4.84
N SER A 136 21.66 2.27 5.55
CA SER A 136 23.04 2.08 5.09
C SER A 136 23.41 0.60 4.86
N GLY A 137 22.79 -0.33 5.58
CA GLY A 137 23.16 -1.74 5.61
C GLY A 137 24.44 -2.04 6.42
N ASP A 138 25.04 -1.03 7.07
CA ASP A 138 26.22 -1.21 7.92
C ASP A 138 25.81 -1.51 9.36
N LEU A 139 25.96 -2.77 9.78
CA LEU A 139 25.64 -3.25 11.12
C LEU A 139 26.46 -2.57 12.23
N SER A 140 27.59 -1.91 11.92
CA SER A 140 28.36 -1.17 12.92
C SER A 140 27.61 0.02 13.52
N PHE A 141 26.50 0.47 12.90
CA PHE A 141 25.61 1.47 13.51
C PHE A 141 24.70 0.89 14.60
N ALA A 142 24.52 -0.43 14.69
CA ALA A 142 23.57 -1.04 15.61
C ALA A 142 23.81 -0.67 17.09
N PRO A 143 25.05 -0.66 17.63
CA PRO A 143 25.29 -0.19 19.00
C PRO A 143 24.87 1.26 19.24
N ARG A 144 25.13 2.15 18.27
CA ARG A 144 24.77 3.58 18.36
C ARG A 144 23.25 3.76 18.32
N LEU A 145 22.57 3.06 17.42
CA LEU A 145 21.11 3.09 17.31
C LEU A 145 20.45 2.49 18.56
N GLY A 146 20.99 1.40 19.08
CA GLY A 146 20.50 0.73 20.28
C GLY A 146 20.61 1.59 21.54
N ALA A 147 21.64 2.43 21.66
CA ALA A 147 21.74 3.40 22.75
C ALA A 147 20.56 4.37 22.77
N LEU A 148 20.02 4.75 21.61
CA LEU A 148 18.88 5.66 21.49
C LEU A 148 17.58 5.05 22.04
N LEU A 149 17.45 3.72 22.10
CA LEU A 149 16.24 3.07 22.61
C LEU A 149 15.98 3.38 24.10
N SER A 150 17.02 3.78 24.84
CA SER A 150 16.94 4.08 26.27
C SER A 150 16.87 5.58 26.58
N ASP A 151 16.97 6.43 25.56
CA ASP A 151 16.90 7.89 25.71
C ASP A 151 15.46 8.38 25.41
N PRO A 152 14.74 8.92 26.41
CA PRO A 152 13.37 9.40 26.22
C PRO A 152 13.28 10.65 25.31
N ALA A 153 14.38 11.40 25.13
CA ALA A 153 14.42 12.53 24.21
C ALA A 153 14.74 12.09 22.78
N ALA A 154 15.26 10.88 22.58
CA ALA A 154 15.61 10.36 21.27
C ALA A 154 14.37 9.87 20.48
N PRO A 155 14.46 9.81 19.14
CA PRO A 155 13.40 9.24 18.31
C PRO A 155 13.40 7.70 18.41
N ARG A 156 13.02 7.16 19.58
CA ARG A 156 13.12 5.73 19.93
C ARG A 156 12.44 4.82 18.91
N GLY A 157 11.21 5.15 18.47
CA GLY A 157 10.52 4.39 17.43
C GLY A 157 11.30 4.32 16.12
N ARG A 158 11.95 5.42 15.69
CA ARG A 158 12.79 5.41 14.49
C ARG A 158 14.08 4.61 14.69
N ALA A 159 14.69 4.68 15.87
CA ALA A 159 15.86 3.87 16.19
C ALA A 159 15.54 2.36 16.15
N ALA A 160 14.39 1.95 16.69
CA ALA A 160 13.92 0.57 16.59
C ALA A 160 13.72 0.16 15.12
N LEU A 161 13.01 0.97 14.32
CA LEU A 161 12.83 0.71 12.89
C LEU A 161 14.15 0.63 12.12
N ALA A 162 15.12 1.50 12.43
CA ALA A 162 16.45 1.49 11.83
C ALA A 162 17.21 0.19 12.14
N LEU A 163 17.18 -0.27 13.39
CA LEU A 163 17.71 -1.59 13.78
C LEU A 163 16.99 -2.73 13.05
N GLY A 164 15.67 -2.60 12.87
CA GLY A 164 14.85 -3.51 12.09
C GLY A 164 15.30 -3.63 10.63
N ARG A 165 15.51 -2.49 9.97
CA ARG A 165 15.99 -2.41 8.58
C ARG A 165 17.42 -2.95 8.41
N LEU A 166 18.28 -2.76 9.40
CA LEU A 166 19.62 -3.35 9.41
C LEU A 166 19.61 -4.87 9.60
N GLY A 167 18.53 -5.44 10.13
CA GLY A 167 18.49 -6.85 10.53
C GLY A 167 19.40 -7.15 11.73
N ALA A 168 19.57 -6.19 12.64
CA ALA A 168 20.46 -6.28 13.80
C ALA A 168 19.87 -7.18 14.90
N ARG A 169 19.89 -8.50 14.68
CA ARG A 169 19.23 -9.52 15.52
C ARG A 169 19.70 -9.55 16.97
N GLU A 170 20.89 -9.04 17.26
CA GLU A 170 21.37 -8.87 18.64
C GLU A 170 20.50 -7.88 19.45
N TRP A 171 19.71 -7.04 18.77
CA TRP A 171 18.76 -6.11 19.37
C TRP A 171 17.33 -6.64 19.49
N THR A 172 17.04 -7.88 19.04
CA THR A 172 15.72 -8.50 19.17
C THR A 172 15.22 -8.50 20.62
N ALA A 173 15.99 -9.07 21.56
CA ALA A 173 15.59 -9.12 22.96
C ALA A 173 15.56 -7.74 23.64
N PRO A 174 16.55 -6.84 23.43
CA PRO A 174 16.49 -5.46 23.91
C PRO A 174 15.26 -4.66 23.45
N ILE A 175 14.85 -4.79 22.17
CA ILE A 175 13.66 -4.12 21.65
C ILE A 175 12.40 -4.74 22.28
N ALA A 176 12.30 -6.08 22.27
CA ALA A 176 11.13 -6.76 22.79
C ALA A 176 10.91 -6.51 24.30
N GLY A 177 11.98 -6.45 25.09
CA GLY A 177 11.92 -6.14 26.52
C GLY A 177 11.41 -4.73 26.85
N ARG A 178 11.38 -3.82 25.89
CA ARG A 178 10.90 -2.44 26.04
C ARG A 178 9.47 -2.22 25.55
N LEU A 179 8.82 -3.24 24.98
CA LEU A 179 7.45 -3.11 24.47
C LEU A 179 6.45 -2.67 25.55
N SER A 180 6.66 -3.03 26.82
CA SER A 180 5.81 -2.61 27.95
C SER A 180 5.94 -1.12 28.30
N GLU A 181 7.04 -0.47 27.90
CA GLU A 181 7.32 0.94 28.16
C GLU A 181 6.93 1.83 26.97
N ALA A 182 6.78 1.23 25.79
CA ALA A 182 6.45 1.93 24.56
C ALA A 182 4.93 2.16 24.48
N ILE A 183 4.54 3.38 24.10
CA ILE A 183 3.13 3.77 23.92
C ILE A 183 2.91 4.40 22.56
N GLY A 184 1.66 4.37 22.07
CA GLY A 184 1.29 5.02 20.82
C GLY A 184 2.11 4.50 19.63
N LEU A 185 2.66 5.43 18.83
CA LEU A 185 3.45 5.08 17.65
C LEU A 185 4.77 4.37 17.98
N ASP A 186 5.36 4.61 19.15
CA ASP A 186 6.59 3.90 19.56
C ASP A 186 6.28 2.40 19.75
N HIS A 187 5.14 2.05 20.34
CA HIS A 187 4.76 0.63 20.50
C HIS A 187 4.64 -0.09 19.16
N THR A 188 3.95 0.54 18.19
CA THR A 188 3.84 0.04 16.83
C THR A 188 5.23 -0.05 16.17
N ALA A 189 6.07 0.97 16.31
CA ALA A 189 7.41 1.00 15.71
C ALA A 189 8.32 -0.12 16.24
N PHE A 190 8.30 -0.37 17.55
CA PHE A 190 9.08 -1.45 18.17
C PHE A 190 8.58 -2.82 17.70
N THR A 191 7.26 -3.01 17.63
CA THR A 191 6.68 -4.27 17.16
C THR A 191 7.00 -4.53 15.69
N VAL A 192 6.87 -3.49 14.85
CA VAL A 192 7.22 -3.56 13.43
C VAL A 192 8.72 -3.79 13.23
N ALA A 193 9.59 -3.22 14.07
CA ALA A 193 11.02 -3.49 14.03
C ALA A 193 11.33 -4.98 14.25
N LEU A 194 10.67 -5.63 15.23
CA LEU A 194 10.80 -7.08 15.47
C LEU A 194 10.35 -7.89 14.24
N GLU A 195 9.25 -7.49 13.62
CA GLU A 195 8.76 -8.10 12.37
C GLU A 195 9.78 -7.94 11.23
N LEU A 196 10.34 -6.74 11.02
CA LEU A 196 11.31 -6.44 9.97
C LEU A 196 12.63 -7.22 10.13
N MET A 197 13.09 -7.42 11.37
CA MET A 197 14.29 -8.24 11.62
C MET A 197 14.12 -9.71 11.19
N GLY A 198 12.86 -10.18 11.14
CA GLY A 198 12.55 -11.56 10.78
C GLY A 198 13.21 -12.58 11.70
N ASP A 199 13.46 -12.22 12.96
CA ASP A 199 14.14 -13.06 13.94
C ASP A 199 13.11 -13.83 14.79
N PRO A 200 13.03 -15.18 14.67
CA PRO A 200 12.13 -15.99 15.47
C PRO A 200 12.33 -15.85 16.99
N ALA A 201 13.50 -15.36 17.43
CA ALA A 201 13.75 -15.09 18.85
C ALA A 201 12.80 -14.03 19.43
N ALA A 202 12.12 -13.22 18.60
CA ALA A 202 11.09 -12.28 19.07
C ALA A 202 9.80 -13.00 19.54
N VAL A 203 9.50 -14.18 19.01
CA VAL A 203 8.21 -14.86 19.20
C VAL A 203 7.88 -15.13 20.67
N PRO A 204 8.78 -15.70 21.50
CA PRO A 204 8.50 -15.89 22.93
C PRO A 204 8.21 -14.59 23.69
N HIS A 205 8.83 -13.48 23.29
CA HIS A 205 8.58 -12.18 23.92
C HIS A 205 7.22 -11.60 23.52
N LEU A 206 6.84 -11.71 22.24
CA LEU A 206 5.55 -11.27 21.74
C LEU A 206 4.39 -12.08 22.36
N LEU A 207 4.55 -13.41 22.48
CA LEU A 207 3.58 -14.27 23.16
C LEU A 207 3.42 -13.89 24.64
N ARG A 208 4.54 -13.69 25.35
CA ARG A 208 4.52 -13.23 26.74
C ARG A 208 3.80 -11.88 26.87
N ARG A 209 4.09 -10.94 25.97
CA ARG A 209 3.45 -9.63 25.94
C ARG A 209 1.93 -9.73 25.77
N LEU A 210 1.42 -10.62 24.91
CA LEU A 210 -0.02 -10.86 24.79
C LEU A 210 -0.62 -11.43 26.08
N ALA A 211 0.10 -12.33 26.76
CA ALA A 211 -0.38 -12.97 27.98
C ALA A 211 -0.41 -12.02 29.19
N GLU A 212 0.57 -11.11 29.30
CA GLU A 212 0.73 -10.19 30.44
C GLU A 212 -0.02 -8.86 30.27
N SER A 213 -0.40 -8.51 29.04
CA SER A 213 -1.07 -7.23 28.73
C SER A 213 -2.57 -7.35 28.67
N ASP A 214 -3.30 -6.42 29.30
CA ASP A 214 -4.74 -6.20 29.12
C ASP A 214 -5.07 -5.18 28.01
N GLU A 215 -4.07 -4.58 27.35
CA GLU A 215 -4.27 -3.57 26.31
C GLU A 215 -5.10 -4.07 25.12
N GLU A 216 -5.99 -3.23 24.60
CA GLU A 216 -6.80 -3.56 23.41
C GLU A 216 -6.00 -3.54 22.11
N ARG A 217 -4.86 -2.84 22.08
CA ARG A 217 -4.02 -2.64 20.88
C ARG A 217 -3.09 -3.84 20.65
N VAL A 218 -3.67 -4.99 20.34
CA VAL A 218 -2.92 -6.23 20.08
C VAL A 218 -2.60 -6.48 18.62
N TYR A 219 -3.18 -5.69 17.69
CA TYR A 219 -3.07 -5.93 16.25
C TYR A 219 -1.63 -6.05 15.78
N ASP A 220 -0.75 -5.13 16.17
CA ASP A 220 0.64 -5.15 15.72
C ASP A 220 1.38 -6.40 16.23
N VAL A 221 1.13 -6.80 17.48
CA VAL A 221 1.76 -7.99 18.09
C VAL A 221 1.24 -9.26 17.42
N HIS A 222 -0.07 -9.34 17.19
CA HIS A 222 -0.68 -10.43 16.44
C HIS A 222 -0.11 -10.51 15.02
N HIS A 223 -0.06 -9.39 14.30
CA HIS A 223 0.47 -9.33 12.94
C HIS A 223 1.94 -9.78 12.92
N ALA A 224 2.78 -9.27 13.83
CA ALA A 224 4.18 -9.70 13.93
C ALA A 224 4.30 -11.21 14.19
N LEU A 225 3.47 -11.79 15.07
CA LEU A 225 3.43 -13.24 15.30
C LEU A 225 3.05 -14.01 14.03
N VAL A 226 2.01 -13.58 13.31
CA VAL A 226 1.61 -14.19 12.03
C VAL A 226 2.76 -14.17 11.03
N ARG A 227 3.47 -13.04 10.93
CA ARG A 227 4.57 -12.86 9.98
C ARG A 227 5.82 -13.66 10.34
N LEU A 228 6.16 -13.76 11.63
CA LEU A 228 7.34 -14.48 12.12
C LEU A 228 7.15 -15.99 12.16
N THR A 229 5.91 -16.45 12.37
CA THR A 229 5.62 -17.90 12.54
C THR A 229 4.98 -18.52 11.30
N GLY A 230 4.31 -17.73 10.46
CA GLY A 230 3.46 -18.23 9.38
C GLY A 230 2.16 -18.88 9.89
N ARG A 231 1.89 -18.88 11.20
CA ARG A 231 0.62 -19.31 11.80
C ARG A 231 -0.34 -18.13 11.77
N ASP A 232 -1.38 -18.24 10.97
CA ASP A 232 -2.45 -17.24 10.84
C ASP A 232 -3.77 -17.83 11.36
N PRO A 233 -4.05 -17.70 12.68
CA PRO A 233 -5.23 -18.28 13.30
C PRO A 233 -6.51 -17.52 12.93
N LEU A 234 -7.57 -18.25 12.62
CA LEU A 234 -8.88 -17.65 12.37
C LEU A 234 -9.43 -16.98 13.64
N LEU A 235 -9.65 -15.68 13.58
CA LEU A 235 -10.33 -14.90 14.62
C LEU A 235 -11.84 -14.86 14.38
N PRO A 236 -12.67 -14.54 15.40
CA PRO A 236 -14.12 -14.33 15.21
C PRO A 236 -14.42 -13.28 14.13
N GLU A 237 -15.60 -13.38 13.51
CA GLU A 237 -16.06 -12.41 12.52
C GLU A 237 -16.45 -11.08 13.22
N ARG A 238 -15.86 -9.95 12.81
CA ARG A 238 -16.15 -8.59 13.30
C ARG A 238 -16.17 -8.41 14.83
N PRO A 239 -15.09 -8.76 15.53
CA PRO A 239 -15.01 -8.48 16.95
C PRO A 239 -14.92 -6.97 17.20
N SER A 240 -15.56 -6.48 18.25
CA SER A 240 -15.20 -5.18 18.84
C SER A 240 -13.71 -5.17 19.21
N ARG A 241 -13.10 -3.99 19.44
CA ARG A 241 -11.67 -3.93 19.80
C ARG A 241 -11.33 -4.79 21.03
N THR A 242 -12.19 -4.78 22.03
CA THR A 242 -12.04 -5.59 23.24
C THR A 242 -12.16 -7.08 22.95
N GLU A 243 -13.17 -7.50 22.18
CA GLU A 243 -13.33 -8.90 21.75
C GLU A 243 -12.19 -9.37 20.85
N HIS A 244 -11.65 -8.48 20.02
CA HIS A 244 -10.53 -8.76 19.14
C HIS A 244 -9.29 -9.06 19.97
N ALA A 245 -9.01 -8.20 20.97
CA ALA A 245 -7.93 -8.41 21.90
C ALA A 245 -8.07 -9.73 22.68
N ALA A 246 -9.27 -10.02 23.19
CA ALA A 246 -9.55 -11.28 23.87
C ALA A 246 -9.35 -12.50 22.95
N ALA A 247 -9.84 -12.43 21.71
CA ALA A 247 -9.72 -13.51 20.73
C ALA A 247 -8.26 -13.75 20.33
N VAL A 248 -7.50 -12.70 20.04
CA VAL A 248 -6.06 -12.79 19.77
C VAL A 248 -5.34 -13.46 20.92
N ARG A 249 -5.56 -13.02 22.17
CA ARG A 249 -4.93 -13.68 23.33
C ARG A 249 -5.31 -15.15 23.42
N ALA A 250 -6.59 -15.48 23.23
CA ALA A 250 -7.08 -16.85 23.30
C ALA A 250 -6.42 -17.77 22.26
N VAL A 251 -6.26 -17.33 21.01
CA VAL A 251 -5.67 -18.17 19.96
C VAL A 251 -4.15 -18.39 20.13
N TRP A 252 -3.47 -17.48 20.84
CA TRP A 252 -2.04 -17.57 21.15
C TRP A 252 -1.73 -18.11 22.55
N ALA A 253 -2.74 -18.33 23.40
CA ALA A 253 -2.57 -18.71 24.81
C ALA A 253 -1.81 -20.04 25.02
N ASP A 254 -1.93 -20.96 24.07
CA ASP A 254 -1.25 -22.26 24.10
C ASP A 254 0.22 -22.19 23.63
N GLY A 255 0.68 -21.03 23.17
CA GLY A 255 2.05 -20.81 22.68
C GLY A 255 2.40 -21.56 21.40
N ARG A 256 1.44 -22.20 20.71
CA ARG A 256 1.72 -22.89 19.45
C ARG A 256 2.13 -21.91 18.37
N THR A 257 3.10 -22.28 17.54
CA THR A 257 3.61 -21.42 16.46
C THR A 257 3.62 -22.14 15.12
N GLU A 258 3.26 -23.42 15.11
CA GLU A 258 3.21 -24.23 13.91
C GLU A 258 2.09 -23.74 12.99
N ARG A 259 2.39 -23.69 11.69
CA ARG A 259 1.38 -23.38 10.69
C ARG A 259 0.32 -24.48 10.66
N ALA A 260 -0.95 -24.08 10.80
CA ALA A 260 -2.07 -24.99 10.65
C ALA A 260 -2.25 -25.40 9.17
N PRO A 261 -2.75 -26.62 8.89
CA PRO A 261 -3.14 -26.99 7.54
C PRO A 261 -4.30 -26.10 7.07
N VAL A 262 -4.24 -25.69 5.81
CA VAL A 262 -5.29 -24.89 5.18
C VAL A 262 -6.61 -25.65 5.21
N ALA A 263 -7.67 -25.01 5.70
CA ALA A 263 -9.00 -25.60 5.74
C ALA A 263 -10.09 -24.57 5.41
N VAL A 264 -10.94 -24.89 4.43
CA VAL A 264 -12.19 -24.16 4.19
C VAL A 264 -13.28 -24.78 5.07
N ARG A 265 -13.89 -23.98 5.94
CA ARG A 265 -14.85 -24.41 6.96
C ARG A 265 -16.08 -23.51 6.99
N ASN A 266 -17.09 -23.92 7.76
CA ASN A 266 -18.28 -23.12 8.06
C ASN A 266 -19.02 -22.64 6.81
N LEU A 267 -18.98 -23.44 5.75
CA LEU A 267 -19.67 -23.14 4.50
C LEU A 267 -21.18 -23.16 4.74
N VAL A 268 -21.83 -22.04 4.43
CA VAL A 268 -23.28 -21.90 4.42
C VAL A 268 -23.68 -21.23 3.12
N VAL A 269 -24.40 -21.97 2.28
CA VAL A 269 -25.02 -21.47 1.06
C VAL A 269 -26.39 -20.91 1.44
N GLY A 270 -26.52 -19.59 1.46
CA GLY A 270 -27.77 -18.91 1.83
C GLY A 270 -28.77 -18.86 0.67
N SER A 271 -28.26 -18.79 -0.56
CA SER A 271 -29.05 -18.86 -1.80
C SER A 271 -28.15 -19.35 -2.94
N GLY A 272 -28.74 -19.60 -4.11
CA GLY A 272 -27.97 -19.88 -5.34
C GLY A 272 -27.05 -18.73 -5.78
N THR A 273 -27.05 -17.58 -5.10
CA THR A 273 -26.21 -16.42 -5.42
C THR A 273 -25.40 -15.91 -4.24
N ARG A 274 -25.57 -16.49 -3.05
CA ARG A 274 -24.88 -16.05 -1.83
C ARG A 274 -24.41 -17.24 -1.01
N ALA A 275 -23.13 -17.27 -0.70
CA ALA A 275 -22.56 -18.19 0.27
C ALA A 275 -21.62 -17.45 1.23
N ARG A 276 -21.42 -18.02 2.41
CA ARG A 276 -20.41 -17.61 3.39
C ARG A 276 -19.56 -18.80 3.78
N PHE A 277 -18.28 -18.58 4.00
CA PHE A 277 -17.34 -19.61 4.45
C PHE A 277 -16.19 -18.96 5.21
N SER A 278 -15.37 -19.76 5.86
CA SER A 278 -14.14 -19.32 6.52
C SER A 278 -12.96 -20.08 5.95
N VAL A 279 -11.82 -19.41 5.86
CA VAL A 279 -10.53 -20.01 5.53
C VAL A 279 -9.67 -19.96 6.79
N ASP A 280 -9.22 -21.12 7.26
CA ASP A 280 -8.34 -21.27 8.40
C ASP A 280 -6.95 -21.72 7.91
N GLY A 281 -5.89 -21.08 8.42
CA GLY A 281 -4.51 -21.32 7.98
C GLY A 281 -4.26 -20.99 6.50
N GLY A 282 -5.03 -20.06 5.92
CA GLY A 282 -4.98 -19.70 4.51
C GLY A 282 -3.58 -19.33 4.03
N ALA A 283 -3.29 -19.56 2.74
CA ALA A 283 -1.97 -19.27 2.22
C ALA A 283 -1.65 -17.76 2.14
N GLY A 284 -2.67 -16.91 2.13
CA GLY A 284 -2.51 -15.46 2.06
C GLY A 284 -1.73 -15.01 0.83
N ARG A 285 -1.82 -15.77 -0.27
CA ARG A 285 -1.12 -15.42 -1.52
C ARG A 285 -1.69 -14.16 -2.13
N ILE A 286 -2.97 -13.89 -1.95
CA ILE A 286 -3.63 -12.69 -2.46
C ILE A 286 -4.27 -11.97 -1.29
N ARG A 287 -3.78 -10.76 -1.00
CA ARG A 287 -4.25 -9.97 0.15
C ARG A 287 -3.84 -8.51 0.07
N VAL A 288 -4.63 -7.66 0.73
CA VAL A 288 -4.24 -6.28 1.03
C VAL A 288 -3.44 -6.30 2.33
N ALA A 289 -2.16 -5.91 2.27
CA ALA A 289 -1.26 -5.90 3.41
C ALA A 289 -0.63 -4.52 3.58
N PHE A 290 -0.22 -4.20 4.80
CA PHE A 290 0.63 -3.03 5.03
C PHE A 290 1.97 -3.20 4.33
N ASP A 291 2.41 -2.12 3.68
CA ASP A 291 3.75 -2.04 3.13
C ASP A 291 4.78 -1.94 4.25
N PRO A 292 6.04 -2.33 4.01
CA PRO A 292 7.13 -2.03 4.93
C PRO A 292 7.19 -0.53 5.24
N PRO A 293 7.55 -0.11 6.47
CA PRO A 293 7.57 1.30 6.85
C PRO A 293 8.45 2.14 5.92
N SER A 294 7.81 3.05 5.20
CA SER A 294 8.47 4.03 4.33
C SER A 294 9.57 4.77 5.11
N PRO A 295 10.82 4.80 4.61
CA PRO A 295 11.90 5.49 5.32
C PRO A 295 11.59 6.99 5.50
N GLY A 296 11.89 7.53 6.67
CA GLY A 296 11.57 8.92 7.02
C GLY A 296 10.12 9.17 7.47
N SER A 297 9.22 8.21 7.31
CA SER A 297 7.84 8.29 7.84
C SER A 297 7.83 8.24 9.37
N SER A 298 6.97 9.04 9.99
CA SER A 298 6.64 8.92 11.43
C SER A 298 5.62 7.82 11.72
N TRP A 299 4.96 7.28 10.69
CA TRP A 299 3.93 6.26 10.79
C TRP A 299 4.50 4.90 10.36
N PRO A 300 4.67 3.93 11.29
CA PRO A 300 5.24 2.64 10.95
C PRO A 300 4.34 1.78 10.05
N ARG A 301 3.02 1.98 10.13
CA ARG A 301 2.04 1.37 9.23
C ARG A 301 1.18 2.48 8.65
N TRP A 302 1.31 2.70 7.35
CA TRP A 302 0.59 3.76 6.67
C TRP A 302 0.07 3.26 5.32
N ASP A 303 1.00 2.95 4.42
CA ASP A 303 0.68 2.49 3.07
C ASP A 303 0.27 1.01 3.07
N ARG A 304 -0.66 0.68 2.18
CA ARG A 304 -1.12 -0.68 1.93
C ARG A 304 -0.99 -1.00 0.46
N SER A 305 -0.67 -2.24 0.15
CA SER A 305 -0.68 -2.78 -1.20
C SER A 305 -1.50 -4.05 -1.28
N LEU A 306 -2.19 -4.23 -2.40
CA LEU A 306 -2.68 -5.52 -2.83
C LEU A 306 -1.49 -6.32 -3.35
N THR A 307 -1.23 -7.46 -2.72
CA THR A 307 -0.09 -8.32 -3.03
C THR A 307 -0.54 -9.64 -3.65
N PHE A 308 0.27 -10.14 -4.58
CA PHE A 308 0.21 -11.50 -5.12
C PHE A 308 1.54 -12.19 -4.78
N ASP A 309 1.48 -13.28 -4.02
CA ASP A 309 2.63 -14.00 -3.47
C ASP A 309 3.68 -13.08 -2.82
N ARG A 310 3.18 -12.13 -2.00
CA ARG A 310 3.97 -11.07 -1.32
C ARG A 310 4.59 -10.02 -2.24
N LYS A 311 4.41 -10.10 -3.56
CA LYS A 311 4.78 -9.03 -4.49
C LYS A 311 3.64 -8.03 -4.60
N PRO A 312 3.88 -6.73 -4.39
CA PRO A 312 2.84 -5.72 -4.50
C PRO A 312 2.46 -5.51 -5.96
N LEU A 313 1.16 -5.64 -6.27
CA LEU A 313 0.57 -5.45 -7.59
C LEU A 313 0.00 -4.03 -7.71
N TYR A 314 -0.84 -3.64 -6.74
CA TYR A 314 -1.39 -2.29 -6.65
C TYR A 314 -1.09 -1.69 -5.30
N ARG A 315 -0.62 -0.44 -5.28
CA ARG A 315 -0.69 0.40 -4.08
C ARG A 315 -2.14 0.80 -3.85
N VAL A 316 -2.70 0.55 -2.68
CA VAL A 316 -4.09 0.87 -2.27
C VAL A 316 -4.17 2.22 -1.52
N GLY A 317 -3.01 2.82 -1.23
CA GLY A 317 -2.92 4.07 -0.48
C GLY A 317 -2.90 3.82 1.02
N SER A 318 -3.25 4.84 1.80
CA SER A 318 -3.02 4.82 3.25
C SER A 318 -4.17 4.21 4.05
N SER A 319 -3.89 3.86 5.30
CA SER A 319 -4.88 3.43 6.31
C SER A 319 -5.53 4.58 7.08
N CYS A 320 -5.27 5.83 6.71
CA CYS A 320 -5.63 6.99 7.54
C CYS A 320 -7.15 7.28 7.60
N GLY A 321 -7.93 6.71 6.66
CA GLY A 321 -9.39 6.86 6.59
C GLY A 321 -9.85 8.21 6.04
N THR A 322 -9.08 9.28 6.24
CA THR A 322 -9.33 10.63 5.69
C THR A 322 -8.59 10.91 4.38
N CYS A 323 -7.66 10.04 4.02
CA CYS A 323 -6.94 10.05 2.77
C CYS A 323 -7.79 9.32 1.74
N GLU A 324 -7.75 9.80 0.50
CA GLU A 324 -8.44 9.15 -0.60
C GLU A 324 -8.00 7.69 -0.79
N LEU A 325 -8.91 6.86 -1.30
CA LEU A 325 -8.52 5.58 -1.88
C LEU A 325 -7.72 5.86 -3.15
N GLY A 326 -6.41 5.64 -3.10
CA GLY A 326 -5.57 5.59 -4.30
C GLY A 326 -5.47 4.15 -4.78
N LEU A 327 -5.49 3.93 -6.09
CA LEU A 327 -4.98 2.68 -6.66
C LEU A 327 -3.91 3.04 -7.67
N THR A 328 -2.73 2.44 -7.59
CA THR A 328 -1.64 2.67 -8.55
C THR A 328 -0.98 1.33 -8.88
N LEU A 329 -0.94 0.96 -10.15
CA LEU A 329 -0.23 -0.22 -10.62
C LEU A 329 1.27 -0.06 -10.29
N LEU A 330 1.83 -1.06 -9.61
CA LEU A 330 3.24 -1.10 -9.25
C LEU A 330 4.02 -2.02 -10.20
N ASP A 331 3.54 -3.25 -10.36
CA ASP A 331 4.14 -4.26 -11.24
C ASP A 331 3.12 -5.36 -11.53
N TRP A 332 3.34 -6.18 -12.55
CA TRP A 332 2.50 -7.35 -12.84
C TRP A 332 2.97 -8.58 -12.05
N PRO A 333 2.06 -9.48 -11.66
CA PRO A 333 2.46 -10.70 -10.96
C PRO A 333 3.19 -11.67 -11.92
N ASP A 334 4.13 -12.44 -11.39
CA ASP A 334 4.79 -13.53 -12.12
C ASP A 334 3.80 -14.67 -12.48
N GLU A 335 4.28 -15.69 -13.19
CA GLU A 335 3.51 -16.85 -13.70
C GLU A 335 2.60 -17.58 -12.68
N GLU A 336 2.85 -17.42 -11.37
CA GLU A 336 2.04 -18.06 -10.32
C GLU A 336 0.59 -17.56 -10.32
N ALA A 337 0.34 -16.26 -10.56
CA ALA A 337 -1.01 -15.73 -10.63
C ALA A 337 -1.76 -16.34 -11.82
N THR A 338 -1.08 -16.52 -12.97
CA THR A 338 -1.62 -17.22 -14.14
C THR A 338 -1.95 -18.67 -13.80
N ARG A 339 -1.15 -19.35 -12.95
CA ARG A 339 -1.44 -20.72 -12.51
C ARG A 339 -2.70 -20.80 -11.66
N ILE A 340 -2.89 -19.88 -10.72
CA ILE A 340 -4.12 -19.78 -9.91
C ILE A 340 -5.33 -19.57 -10.83
N ALA A 341 -5.23 -18.63 -11.78
CA ALA A 341 -6.28 -18.36 -12.76
C ALA A 341 -6.59 -19.60 -13.62
N ALA A 342 -5.57 -20.33 -14.07
CA ALA A 342 -5.73 -21.54 -14.88
C ALA A 342 -6.50 -22.65 -14.13
N ARG A 343 -6.25 -22.81 -12.82
CA ARG A 343 -7.01 -23.77 -11.98
C ARG A 343 -8.49 -23.39 -11.87
N MET A 344 -8.82 -22.10 -11.92
CA MET A 344 -10.21 -21.60 -11.87
C MET A 344 -10.94 -21.71 -13.22
N ARG A 345 -10.23 -21.48 -14.33
CA ARG A 345 -10.79 -21.22 -15.67
C ARG A 345 -11.74 -22.29 -16.19
N GLY A 346 -11.45 -23.57 -15.92
CA GLY A 346 -12.27 -24.70 -16.40
C GLY A 346 -13.63 -24.83 -15.71
N ARG A 347 -13.75 -24.37 -14.46
CA ARG A 347 -14.94 -24.58 -13.62
C ARG A 347 -15.93 -23.41 -13.66
N LEU A 348 -15.51 -22.29 -14.23
CA LEU A 348 -16.26 -21.04 -14.28
C LEU A 348 -17.15 -20.85 -15.50
N ALA A 349 -16.91 -21.63 -16.56
CA ALA A 349 -17.59 -21.44 -17.83
C ALA A 349 -19.12 -21.62 -17.73
N ALA A 350 -19.61 -22.37 -16.74
CA ALA A 350 -21.02 -22.68 -16.52
C ALA A 350 -21.53 -22.30 -15.11
N LEU A 351 -20.89 -21.32 -14.46
CA LEU A 351 -21.32 -20.92 -13.11
C LEU A 351 -22.63 -20.12 -13.17
N ASP A 352 -23.74 -20.79 -12.90
CA ASP A 352 -25.09 -20.22 -12.82
C ASP A 352 -25.62 -20.13 -11.40
N ARG A 353 -25.11 -20.96 -10.48
CA ARG A 353 -25.48 -20.97 -9.07
C ARG A 353 -24.32 -21.33 -8.15
N LEU A 354 -24.41 -20.88 -6.90
CA LEU A 354 -23.56 -21.27 -5.78
C LEU A 354 -24.19 -22.46 -5.05
N ASP A 355 -23.45 -23.56 -4.93
CA ASP A 355 -23.85 -24.72 -4.13
C ASP A 355 -22.68 -25.36 -3.39
N THR A 356 -22.98 -26.25 -2.45
CA THR A 356 -21.98 -26.89 -1.59
C THR A 356 -20.95 -27.70 -2.40
N ALA A 357 -21.36 -28.32 -3.51
CA ALA A 357 -20.48 -29.13 -4.32
C ALA A 357 -19.38 -28.27 -4.97
N LEU A 358 -19.75 -27.10 -5.50
CA LEU A 358 -18.82 -26.13 -6.05
C LEU A 358 -17.74 -25.74 -5.02
N PHE A 359 -18.13 -25.36 -3.80
CA PHE A 359 -17.17 -24.92 -2.77
C PHE A 359 -16.27 -26.04 -2.27
N LEU A 360 -16.79 -27.27 -2.15
CA LEU A 360 -15.95 -28.43 -1.81
C LEU A 360 -14.91 -28.68 -2.89
N GLU A 361 -15.30 -28.60 -4.15
CA GLU A 361 -14.42 -28.76 -5.30
C GLU A 361 -13.36 -27.63 -5.36
N TRP A 362 -13.75 -26.41 -4.98
CA TRP A 362 -12.93 -25.21 -4.99
C TRP A 362 -12.08 -25.00 -3.73
N SER A 363 -12.27 -25.83 -2.70
CA SER A 363 -11.54 -25.72 -1.43
C SER A 363 -10.02 -25.53 -1.58
N PRO A 364 -9.32 -26.26 -2.49
CA PRO A 364 -7.88 -26.03 -2.70
C PRO A 364 -7.53 -24.64 -3.23
N VAL A 365 -8.41 -24.04 -4.05
CA VAL A 365 -8.20 -22.70 -4.62
C VAL A 365 -8.56 -21.62 -3.60
N LEU A 366 -9.67 -21.79 -2.88
CA LEU A 366 -10.08 -20.88 -1.80
C LEU A 366 -9.05 -20.88 -0.66
N GLY A 367 -8.33 -21.98 -0.47
CA GLY A 367 -7.21 -22.08 0.46
C GLY A 367 -6.01 -21.18 0.13
N GLU A 368 -5.91 -20.64 -1.10
CA GLU A 368 -4.86 -19.69 -1.47
C GLU A 368 -5.13 -18.26 -0.91
N LEU A 369 -6.36 -18.01 -0.47
CA LEU A 369 -6.76 -16.76 0.20
C LEU A 369 -6.11 -16.65 1.59
N GLU A 370 -6.17 -15.46 2.16
CA GLU A 370 -5.76 -15.22 3.55
C GLU A 370 -6.70 -15.93 4.53
N THR A 371 -6.23 -16.19 5.75
CA THR A 371 -7.14 -16.60 6.83
C THR A 371 -8.19 -15.52 7.05
N GLY A 372 -9.45 -15.92 7.18
CA GLY A 372 -10.54 -14.99 7.45
C GLY A 372 -11.91 -15.54 7.11
N HIS A 373 -12.91 -14.69 7.30
CA HIS A 373 -14.30 -14.96 6.93
C HIS A 373 -14.59 -14.35 5.56
N TYR A 374 -15.30 -15.08 4.70
CA TYR A 374 -15.54 -14.70 3.32
C TYR A 374 -17.02 -14.80 2.95
N HIS A 375 -17.47 -13.83 2.17
CA HIS A 375 -18.69 -13.87 1.40
C HIS A 375 -18.36 -14.18 -0.06
N ALA A 376 -19.13 -15.08 -0.66
CA ALA A 376 -19.15 -15.29 -2.09
C ALA A 376 -20.50 -14.84 -2.64
N LEU A 377 -20.45 -13.93 -3.61
CA LEU A 377 -21.62 -13.33 -4.26
C LEU A 377 -21.55 -13.60 -5.76
N LEU A 378 -22.63 -14.11 -6.35
CA LEU A 378 -22.77 -14.20 -7.80
C LEU A 378 -23.56 -12.98 -8.28
N LEU A 379 -22.88 -12.10 -9.01
CA LEU A 379 -23.35 -10.76 -9.38
C LEU A 379 -23.35 -10.57 -10.90
N ASP A 380 -24.27 -9.78 -11.42
CA ASP A 380 -24.27 -9.28 -12.80
C ASP A 380 -23.95 -7.76 -12.77
N LEU A 381 -22.67 -7.41 -12.91
CA LEU A 381 -22.17 -6.04 -12.74
C LEU A 381 -22.17 -5.25 -14.06
N PRO A 382 -22.79 -4.06 -14.13
CA PRO A 382 -22.75 -3.21 -15.33
C PRO A 382 -21.39 -2.52 -15.46
N LEU A 383 -20.40 -3.24 -15.97
CA LEU A 383 -19.02 -2.77 -16.10
C LEU A 383 -18.75 -2.13 -17.47
N GLU A 384 -18.16 -0.94 -17.47
CA GLU A 384 -17.50 -0.37 -18.63
C GLU A 384 -15.98 -0.54 -18.55
N ARG A 385 -15.30 -0.58 -19.70
CA ARG A 385 -13.84 -0.52 -19.75
C ARG A 385 -13.40 0.94 -19.83
N VAL A 386 -12.53 1.35 -18.92
CA VAL A 386 -11.94 2.69 -18.87
C VAL A 386 -10.51 2.62 -19.38
N THR A 387 -10.22 3.42 -20.41
CA THR A 387 -8.88 3.57 -21.00
C THR A 387 -8.37 4.99 -20.93
N GLU A 388 -9.23 5.95 -20.57
CA GLU A 388 -8.92 7.37 -20.51
C GLU A 388 -9.02 7.85 -19.06
N PRO A 389 -7.99 8.52 -18.52
CA PRO A 389 -8.00 9.00 -17.14
C PRO A 389 -9.22 9.85 -16.76
N ALA A 390 -9.69 10.73 -17.67
CA ALA A 390 -10.82 11.61 -17.43
C ALA A 390 -12.16 10.88 -17.18
N ARG A 391 -12.26 9.61 -17.62
CA ARG A 391 -13.47 8.78 -17.42
C ARG A 391 -13.44 7.97 -16.12
N SER A 392 -12.28 7.89 -15.48
CA SER A 392 -12.07 7.14 -14.24
C SER A 392 -12.88 7.69 -13.08
N TRP A 393 -13.46 6.82 -12.25
CA TRP A 393 -14.10 7.25 -11.00
C TRP A 393 -13.15 8.01 -10.07
N TRP A 394 -11.86 7.69 -10.10
CA TRP A 394 -10.87 8.37 -9.28
C TRP A 394 -10.78 9.87 -9.55
N TYR A 395 -10.93 10.28 -10.82
CA TYR A 395 -10.99 11.68 -11.22
C TYR A 395 -12.40 12.25 -11.11
N ARG A 396 -13.42 11.54 -11.65
CA ARG A 396 -14.79 12.06 -11.72
C ARG A 396 -15.39 12.41 -10.36
N ARG A 397 -15.09 11.63 -9.31
CA ARG A 397 -15.57 11.93 -7.95
C ARG A 397 -14.97 13.22 -7.39
N VAL A 398 -13.70 13.52 -7.70
CA VAL A 398 -13.02 14.74 -7.23
C VAL A 398 -13.66 15.95 -7.89
N ALA A 399 -13.91 15.88 -9.20
CA ALA A 399 -14.67 16.90 -9.90
C ALA A 399 -16.08 17.11 -9.30
N THR A 400 -16.78 16.04 -8.95
CA THR A 400 -18.09 16.14 -8.27
C THR A 400 -17.98 16.82 -6.90
N ARG A 401 -16.92 16.56 -6.13
CA ARG A 401 -16.72 17.22 -4.82
C ARG A 401 -16.42 18.72 -4.96
N ALA A 402 -15.59 19.10 -5.92
CA ALA A 402 -15.29 20.51 -6.19
C ALA A 402 -16.58 21.30 -6.50
N GLU A 403 -17.48 20.71 -7.31
CA GLU A 403 -18.81 21.26 -7.57
C GLU A 403 -19.67 21.35 -6.29
N GLU A 404 -19.69 20.31 -5.46
CA GLU A 404 -20.48 20.25 -4.21
C GLU A 404 -19.97 21.25 -3.15
N ASP A 405 -18.65 21.47 -3.07
CA ASP A 405 -18.00 22.40 -2.13
C ASP A 405 -18.08 23.86 -2.59
N GLY A 406 -18.54 24.13 -3.82
CA GLY A 406 -18.53 25.46 -4.43
C GLY A 406 -17.12 26.01 -4.59
N ASP A 407 -16.13 25.12 -4.72
CA ASP A 407 -14.73 25.48 -4.84
C ASP A 407 -14.41 25.77 -6.31
N ASP A 408 -14.44 27.06 -6.66
CA ASP A 408 -13.96 27.58 -7.96
C ASP A 408 -12.42 27.63 -8.02
N SER A 409 -11.70 27.27 -6.94
CA SER A 409 -10.27 27.08 -7.05
C SER A 409 -10.04 25.84 -7.91
N ALA A 410 -9.71 26.10 -9.17
CA ALA A 410 -9.12 25.11 -10.04
C ALA A 410 -7.78 24.69 -9.42
N TYR A 411 -7.82 23.78 -8.44
CA TYR A 411 -6.71 22.85 -8.28
C TYR A 411 -6.48 22.27 -9.68
N ASP A 412 -5.26 22.42 -10.20
CA ASP A 412 -4.84 21.88 -11.51
C ASP A 412 -4.72 20.34 -11.41
N ASP A 413 -5.74 19.72 -10.84
CA ASP A 413 -5.87 18.28 -10.64
C ASP A 413 -6.18 17.69 -12.01
N ARG A 414 -5.13 17.23 -12.67
CA ARG A 414 -5.26 16.64 -13.99
C ARG A 414 -5.75 15.20 -13.82
N PRO A 415 -6.57 14.69 -14.77
CA PRO A 415 -7.02 13.32 -14.73
C PRO A 415 -5.91 12.27 -14.54
N GLU A 416 -4.70 12.53 -15.06
CA GLU A 416 -3.56 11.62 -14.94
C GLU A 416 -3.06 11.45 -13.50
N ASP A 417 -3.26 12.44 -12.63
CA ASP A 417 -2.76 12.43 -11.26
C ASP A 417 -3.56 11.46 -10.37
N HIS A 418 -4.79 11.13 -10.80
CA HIS A 418 -5.68 10.16 -10.15
C HIS A 418 -5.77 8.83 -10.91
N TRP A 419 -5.01 8.67 -12.00
CA TRP A 419 -5.09 7.48 -12.84
C TRP A 419 -4.41 6.28 -12.17
N PRO A 420 -5.03 5.09 -12.13
CA PRO A 420 -4.37 3.90 -11.60
C PRO A 420 -3.17 3.38 -12.40
N GLY A 421 -2.77 4.09 -13.45
CA GLY A 421 -1.67 3.71 -14.33
C GLY A 421 -2.05 2.66 -15.36
N ILE A 422 -3.30 2.19 -15.38
CA ILE A 422 -3.73 1.10 -16.24
C ILE A 422 -5.21 1.15 -16.59
N ALA A 423 -5.55 0.68 -17.79
CA ALA A 423 -6.93 0.44 -18.18
C ALA A 423 -7.59 -0.56 -17.20
N HIS A 424 -8.83 -0.29 -16.83
CA HIS A 424 -9.55 -1.09 -15.85
C HIS A 424 -11.05 -1.16 -16.18
N PHE A 425 -11.81 -1.87 -15.36
CA PHE A 425 -13.25 -1.90 -15.45
C PHE A 425 -13.86 -1.12 -14.29
N GLN A 426 -14.98 -0.44 -14.51
CA GLN A 426 -15.69 0.26 -13.45
C GLN A 426 -17.20 0.13 -13.63
N LEU A 427 -17.97 0.26 -12.55
CA LEU A 427 -19.43 0.38 -12.65
C LEU A 427 -19.78 1.65 -13.42
N THR A 428 -20.75 1.58 -14.33
CA THR A 428 -21.17 2.73 -15.15
C THR A 428 -21.79 3.86 -14.33
N THR A 429 -22.38 3.53 -13.18
CA THR A 429 -22.91 4.47 -12.19
C THR A 429 -22.53 3.98 -10.79
N PRO A 430 -22.54 4.85 -9.76
CA PRO A 430 -22.53 4.40 -8.38
C PRO A 430 -23.65 3.39 -8.12
N VAL A 431 -23.48 2.54 -7.09
CA VAL A 431 -24.45 1.50 -6.74
C VAL A 431 -25.82 2.15 -6.47
N PRO A 432 -26.89 1.71 -7.18
CA PRO A 432 -28.23 2.26 -6.99
C PRO A 432 -28.77 2.00 -5.59
N GLY A 433 -29.48 2.98 -5.04
CA GLY A 433 -30.15 2.84 -3.74
C GLY A 433 -29.24 2.98 -2.52
N GLY A 434 -27.96 3.31 -2.73
CA GLY A 434 -27.03 3.64 -1.64
C GLY A 434 -27.51 4.83 -0.82
N ARG A 435 -27.52 4.66 0.50
CA ARG A 435 -27.49 5.80 1.43
C ARG A 435 -26.08 6.42 1.36
N VAL A 436 -25.91 7.66 1.81
CA VAL A 436 -24.56 8.20 2.03
C VAL A 436 -23.80 7.21 2.95
N PRO A 437 -22.57 6.80 2.59
CA PRO A 437 -21.76 7.21 1.42
C PRO A 437 -22.16 6.62 0.06
N ARG A 438 -21.95 7.39 -1.03
CA ARG A 438 -22.07 6.86 -2.41
C ARG A 438 -21.06 5.72 -2.62
N THR A 439 -21.52 4.59 -3.15
CA THR A 439 -20.65 3.44 -3.48
C THR A 439 -20.16 3.49 -4.93
N TYR A 440 -18.89 3.80 -5.14
CA TYR A 440 -18.22 3.70 -6.43
C TYR A 440 -17.67 2.28 -6.62
N GLY A 441 -17.62 1.77 -7.86
CA GLY A 441 -17.15 0.42 -8.12
C GLY A 441 -16.07 0.37 -9.18
N ALA A 442 -14.94 -0.27 -8.86
CA ALA A 442 -13.83 -0.49 -9.78
C ALA A 442 -13.29 -1.91 -9.66
N VAL A 443 -13.01 -2.53 -10.81
CA VAL A 443 -12.44 -3.87 -10.94
C VAL A 443 -11.14 -3.77 -11.74
N LEU A 444 -10.04 -3.97 -11.04
CA LEU A 444 -8.68 -3.86 -11.55
C LEU A 444 -8.18 -5.18 -12.13
N PRO A 445 -7.48 -5.15 -13.26
CA PRO A 445 -6.91 -6.35 -13.85
C PRO A 445 -5.68 -6.84 -13.08
N SER A 446 -5.48 -8.15 -12.99
CA SER A 446 -4.20 -8.76 -12.55
C SER A 446 -3.23 -9.13 -13.66
N GLN A 447 -3.56 -8.81 -14.92
CA GLN A 447 -2.66 -8.95 -16.07
C GLN A 447 -2.94 -7.82 -17.07
N PRO A 448 -1.99 -7.45 -17.94
CA PRO A 448 -2.19 -6.34 -18.88
C PRO A 448 -3.41 -6.56 -19.79
N PRO A 449 -4.42 -5.68 -19.78
CA PRO A 449 -5.58 -5.79 -20.67
C PRO A 449 -5.22 -5.75 -22.16
N GLU A 450 -4.07 -5.17 -22.50
CA GLU A 450 -3.54 -5.06 -23.86
C GLU A 450 -2.88 -6.36 -24.33
N ALA A 451 -2.50 -7.24 -23.40
CA ALA A 451 -1.91 -8.56 -23.68
C ALA A 451 -2.96 -9.67 -23.85
N LEU A 452 -4.25 -9.33 -23.79
CA LEU A 452 -5.33 -10.31 -23.95
C LEU A 452 -5.40 -10.80 -25.39
N ASP A 453 -5.31 -12.12 -25.58
CA ASP A 453 -5.57 -12.77 -26.88
C ASP A 453 -6.93 -12.35 -27.48
N PRO A 454 -6.93 -11.62 -28.62
CA PRO A 454 -8.15 -11.16 -29.27
C PRO A 454 -9.07 -12.31 -29.72
N THR A 455 -8.50 -13.47 -30.07
CA THR A 455 -9.28 -14.66 -30.48
C THR A 455 -10.12 -15.16 -29.32
N THR A 456 -9.53 -15.23 -28.13
CA THR A 456 -10.23 -15.63 -26.91
C THR A 456 -11.31 -14.61 -26.52
N VAL A 457 -11.07 -13.30 -26.66
CA VAL A 457 -12.10 -12.26 -26.44
C VAL A 457 -13.26 -12.44 -27.42
N ALA A 458 -12.97 -12.61 -28.72
CA ALA A 458 -13.99 -12.80 -29.75
C ALA A 458 -14.84 -14.07 -29.51
N ARG A 459 -14.21 -15.15 -29.06
CA ARG A 459 -14.92 -16.38 -28.66
C ARG A 459 -15.90 -16.12 -27.51
N HIS A 460 -15.48 -15.37 -26.49
CA HIS A 460 -16.39 -15.00 -25.40
C HIS A 460 -17.50 -14.06 -25.89
N ALA A 461 -17.20 -13.10 -26.76
CA ALA A 461 -18.24 -12.25 -27.35
C ALA A 461 -19.28 -13.06 -28.14
N ALA A 462 -18.86 -14.08 -28.90
CA ALA A 462 -19.77 -14.99 -29.59
C ALA A 462 -20.64 -15.80 -28.61
N ALA A 463 -20.06 -16.30 -27.53
CA ALA A 463 -20.80 -16.99 -26.47
C ALA A 463 -21.86 -16.07 -25.83
N LEU A 464 -21.51 -14.81 -25.54
CA LEU A 464 -22.44 -13.81 -25.01
C LEU A 464 -23.61 -13.54 -25.97
N ALA A 465 -23.32 -13.44 -27.27
CA ALA A 465 -24.33 -13.28 -28.32
C ALA A 465 -25.25 -14.51 -28.44
N ALA A 466 -24.74 -15.71 -28.14
CA ALA A 466 -25.52 -16.94 -28.05
C ALA A 466 -26.34 -17.08 -26.75
N GLY A 467 -26.26 -16.10 -25.84
CA GLY A 467 -27.00 -16.09 -24.59
C GLY A 467 -26.25 -16.68 -23.40
N GLU A 468 -25.02 -17.18 -23.59
CA GLU A 468 -24.19 -17.66 -22.49
C GLU A 468 -23.78 -16.51 -21.56
N ARG A 469 -23.52 -16.82 -20.28
CA ARG A 469 -23.09 -15.84 -19.27
C ARG A 469 -21.91 -16.38 -18.46
N PRO A 470 -20.71 -16.51 -19.07
CA PRO A 470 -19.56 -17.09 -18.39
C PRO A 470 -19.06 -16.17 -17.28
N ALA A 471 -18.91 -16.70 -16.06
CA ALA A 471 -18.51 -15.90 -14.91
C ALA A 471 -17.01 -15.56 -14.89
N ALA A 472 -16.65 -14.36 -14.45
CA ALA A 472 -15.29 -14.02 -14.00
C ALA A 472 -15.17 -14.22 -12.47
N VAL A 473 -13.94 -14.36 -11.94
CA VAL A 473 -13.70 -14.38 -10.49
C VAL A 473 -12.96 -13.13 -10.10
N VAL A 474 -13.48 -12.47 -9.07
CA VAL A 474 -12.91 -11.23 -8.54
C VAL A 474 -12.74 -11.41 -7.03
N LEU A 475 -11.55 -11.13 -6.52
CA LEU A 475 -11.33 -10.92 -5.10
C LEU A 475 -11.52 -9.43 -4.82
N GLY A 476 -12.39 -9.08 -3.90
CA GLY A 476 -12.63 -7.68 -3.61
C GLY A 476 -12.92 -7.38 -2.16
N TRP A 477 -13.09 -6.10 -1.88
CA TRP A 477 -13.39 -5.58 -0.56
C TRP A 477 -14.19 -4.28 -0.70
N ILE A 478 -14.78 -3.86 0.41
CA ILE A 478 -15.37 -2.54 0.55
C ILE A 478 -14.38 -1.66 1.32
N ASP A 479 -14.11 -0.46 0.82
CA ASP A 479 -13.26 0.53 1.46
C ASP A 479 -14.08 1.80 1.71
N ASP A 480 -14.40 2.05 2.99
CA ASP A 480 -15.13 3.24 3.46
C ASP A 480 -14.13 4.32 3.87
N ARG A 481 -14.37 5.56 3.41
CA ARG A 481 -13.50 6.72 3.65
C ARG A 481 -14.32 7.92 4.10
N TYR A 482 -13.72 8.73 4.98
CA TYR A 482 -14.20 10.06 5.32
C TYR A 482 -13.18 11.09 4.83
N VAL A 483 -13.10 11.22 3.51
CA VAL A 483 -12.08 11.97 2.79
C VAL A 483 -12.06 13.42 3.26
N GLU A 484 -10.87 13.91 3.61
CA GLU A 484 -10.62 15.26 4.13
C GLU A 484 -11.41 15.62 5.39
N ALA A 485 -11.95 14.59 6.07
CA ALA A 485 -12.92 14.76 7.13
C ALA A 485 -14.16 15.59 6.72
N ARG A 486 -14.59 15.43 5.46
CA ARG A 486 -15.75 16.13 4.87
C ARG A 486 -16.64 15.20 4.08
N HIS A 487 -16.04 14.31 3.32
CA HIS A 487 -16.72 13.56 2.28
C HIS A 487 -16.78 12.07 2.61
N GLU A 488 -17.97 11.55 2.84
CA GLU A 488 -18.17 10.11 3.04
C GLU A 488 -18.20 9.41 1.68
N GLU A 489 -17.25 8.51 1.44
CA GLU A 489 -17.14 7.72 0.22
C GLU A 489 -17.03 6.24 0.54
N ARG A 490 -17.63 5.41 -0.33
CA ARG A 490 -17.52 3.96 -0.26
C ARG A 490 -17.05 3.42 -1.61
N TRP A 491 -16.14 2.46 -1.56
CA TRP A 491 -15.59 1.82 -2.75
C TRP A 491 -15.79 0.32 -2.72
N LEU A 492 -16.42 -0.20 -3.76
CA LEU A 492 -16.32 -1.60 -4.17
C LEU A 492 -15.06 -1.75 -5.02
N VAL A 493 -14.01 -2.31 -4.44
CA VAL A 493 -12.76 -2.59 -5.16
C VAL A 493 -12.65 -4.09 -5.43
N GLY A 494 -12.35 -4.45 -6.66
CA GLY A 494 -12.09 -5.83 -7.06
C GLY A 494 -10.76 -5.97 -7.80
N ALA A 495 -10.09 -7.09 -7.62
CA ALA A 495 -8.98 -7.55 -8.44
C ALA A 495 -9.39 -8.84 -9.16
N VAL A 496 -9.26 -8.86 -10.49
CA VAL A 496 -9.62 -10.01 -11.31
C VAL A 496 -8.66 -11.16 -11.02
N LEU A 497 -9.17 -12.31 -10.57
CA LEU A 497 -8.37 -13.53 -10.41
C LEU A 497 -8.40 -14.39 -11.68
N ASP A 498 -9.56 -14.47 -12.34
CA ASP A 498 -9.73 -15.08 -13.66
C ASP A 498 -10.86 -14.39 -14.41
N GLY A 499 -10.78 -14.39 -15.75
CA GLY A 499 -11.85 -13.91 -16.61
C GLY A 499 -11.61 -12.55 -17.25
N HIS A 500 -10.38 -12.04 -17.34
CA HIS A 500 -10.08 -10.77 -18.03
C HIS A 500 -10.64 -10.73 -19.45
N HIS A 501 -10.45 -11.80 -20.24
CA HIS A 501 -11.03 -11.92 -21.58
C HIS A 501 -12.56 -11.85 -21.57
N ARG A 502 -13.21 -12.44 -20.56
CA ARG A 502 -14.67 -12.42 -20.39
C ARG A 502 -15.15 -11.01 -20.09
N LEU A 503 -14.51 -10.32 -19.14
CA LEU A 503 -14.85 -8.94 -18.76
C LEU A 503 -14.68 -7.98 -19.94
N THR A 504 -13.60 -8.13 -20.73
CA THR A 504 -13.43 -7.35 -21.97
C THR A 504 -14.55 -7.60 -22.96
N ALA A 505 -14.96 -8.87 -23.15
CA ALA A 505 -16.08 -9.19 -24.03
C ALA A 505 -17.43 -8.63 -23.52
N TYR A 506 -17.70 -8.70 -22.22
CA TYR A 506 -18.90 -8.11 -21.61
C TYR A 506 -18.96 -6.60 -21.80
N ALA A 507 -17.86 -5.90 -21.47
CA ALA A 507 -17.78 -4.45 -21.62
C ALA A 507 -17.95 -4.02 -23.08
N ALA A 508 -17.35 -4.75 -24.03
CA ALA A 508 -17.53 -4.48 -25.46
C ALA A 508 -18.96 -4.75 -25.95
N ALA A 509 -19.65 -5.73 -25.36
CA ALA A 509 -21.04 -6.05 -25.68
C ALA A 509 -22.07 -5.14 -24.97
N GLY A 510 -21.65 -4.29 -24.03
CA GLY A 510 -22.55 -3.48 -23.21
C GLY A 510 -23.48 -4.32 -22.33
N LEU A 511 -23.06 -5.53 -21.95
CA LEU A 511 -23.83 -6.45 -21.12
C LEU A 511 -23.29 -6.47 -19.68
N PRO A 512 -24.15 -6.58 -18.66
CA PRO A 512 -23.71 -6.82 -17.29
C PRO A 512 -22.82 -8.08 -17.22
N ALA A 513 -21.63 -7.92 -16.67
CA ALA A 513 -20.65 -8.98 -16.52
C ALA A 513 -21.00 -9.88 -15.34
N ARG A 514 -21.10 -11.19 -15.59
CA ARG A 514 -21.27 -12.15 -14.51
C ARG A 514 -19.97 -12.32 -13.74
N VAL A 515 -20.02 -12.14 -12.43
CA VAL A 515 -18.86 -12.17 -11.54
C VAL A 515 -19.16 -12.98 -10.30
N LEU A 516 -18.32 -13.97 -10.01
CA LEU A 516 -18.17 -14.53 -8.67
C LEU A 516 -17.25 -13.61 -7.87
N PHE A 517 -17.86 -12.80 -7.02
CA PHE A 517 -17.18 -11.85 -6.16
C PHE A 517 -16.91 -12.49 -4.80
N LEU A 518 -15.63 -12.69 -4.49
CA LEU A 518 -15.15 -13.18 -3.20
C LEU A 518 -14.70 -12.00 -2.36
N ALA A 519 -15.29 -11.80 -1.18
CA ALA A 519 -14.98 -10.67 -0.32
C ALA A 519 -14.76 -11.10 1.11
N ARG A 520 -13.72 -10.56 1.76
CA ARG A 520 -13.47 -10.79 3.18
C ARG A 520 -14.50 -10.00 4.01
N ALA A 521 -15.13 -10.66 4.98
CA ALA A 521 -16.25 -10.14 5.77
C ALA A 521 -15.85 -9.10 6.83
N GLU A 522 -14.55 -8.95 7.06
CA GLU A 522 -13.94 -8.16 8.14
C GLU A 522 -13.88 -6.65 7.84
N GLY A 523 -14.47 -6.20 6.72
CA GLY A 523 -14.70 -4.78 6.40
C GLY A 523 -15.87 -4.57 5.44
N GLY A 524 -16.73 -3.58 5.73
CA GLY A 524 -17.75 -3.05 4.82
C GLY A 524 -18.87 -4.01 4.39
N ALA A 525 -19.36 -4.81 5.33
CA ALA A 525 -20.46 -5.75 5.12
C ALA A 525 -21.75 -5.13 4.58
N GLU A 526 -22.08 -3.95 5.09
CA GLU A 526 -23.24 -3.18 4.64
C GLU A 526 -23.11 -2.85 3.14
N GLY A 527 -21.94 -2.41 2.70
CA GLY A 527 -21.66 -2.17 1.28
C GLY A 527 -21.77 -3.43 0.44
N LEU A 528 -21.32 -4.59 0.95
CA LEU A 528 -21.50 -5.87 0.26
C LEU A 528 -22.98 -6.27 0.13
N GLU A 529 -23.79 -5.97 1.14
CA GLU A 529 -25.24 -6.22 1.10
C GLU A 529 -25.96 -5.33 0.12
N GLU A 530 -25.61 -4.06 0.07
CA GLU A 530 -26.10 -3.09 -0.92
C GLU A 530 -25.77 -3.54 -2.35
N VAL A 531 -24.51 -3.92 -2.60
CA VAL A 531 -24.07 -4.44 -3.90
C VAL A 531 -24.80 -5.73 -4.26
N ALA A 532 -24.96 -6.66 -3.32
CA ALA A 532 -25.69 -7.90 -3.53
C ALA A 532 -27.18 -7.66 -3.83
N ALA A 533 -27.81 -6.68 -3.18
CA ALA A 533 -29.20 -6.31 -3.42
C ALA A 533 -29.38 -5.65 -4.79
N ALA A 534 -28.43 -4.80 -5.21
CA ALA A 534 -28.48 -4.08 -6.48
C ALA A 534 -28.20 -4.99 -7.68
N TYR A 535 -27.22 -5.91 -7.56
CA TYR A 535 -26.66 -6.64 -8.69
C TYR A 535 -26.65 -8.17 -8.55
N GLY A 536 -27.26 -8.73 -7.50
CA GLY A 536 -27.38 -10.16 -7.35
C GLY A 536 -28.05 -10.80 -8.57
N CYS A 537 -27.50 -11.90 -9.07
CA CYS A 537 -28.11 -12.62 -10.18
C CYS A 537 -29.55 -13.01 -9.80
N ARG A 538 -30.50 -12.80 -10.71
CA ARG A 538 -31.85 -13.32 -10.55
C ARG A 538 -31.83 -14.79 -10.95
N ALA A 539 -32.29 -15.65 -10.04
CA ALA A 539 -32.42 -17.09 -10.25
C ALA A 539 -33.46 -17.40 -11.33
#